data_AF-R6TNJ3-F1
#
_entry.id   AF-R6TNJ3-F1
#
_cell.length_a   1.000
_cell.length_b   1.000
_cell.length_c   1.000
_cell.angle_alpha   90.00
_cell.angle_beta   90.00
_cell.angle_gamma   90.00
#
_symmetry.space_group_name_H-M   'P 1'
#
loop_
_entity.id
_entity.type
_entity.pdbx_description
1 polymer ?
#
loop_
_entity_poly.entity_id
_entity_poly.type
_entity_poly.pdbx_seq_one_letter_code
_entity_poly.pdbx_strand_id
1 'polypeptide(L)'
;MKEAWVSALRKYRFLWMLASAALTGLCVVLPMCGFLEWISLVPAALVLFIMAEDRSVRLRRFYGYGFFFFMCYYVVNYHWFLAMYPLAFLNISKGLAAGIVAFSWLGLSALQASGGAFVFLVAAICLRSRTTVKMPLLAPFLLCAIWTFFEWTQTLGWVGVPWGRLSLGQTAYLPVV
;
A
#
# COMPACT_ATOMS: atom_id res chain seq x y z
N MET A 1 -17.49 0.34 25.11
CA MET A 1 -16.10 0.15 24.63
C MET A 1 -15.99 -0.23 23.16
N LYS A 2 -16.79 -1.18 22.62
CA LYS A 2 -16.73 -1.56 21.19
C LYS A 2 -17.00 -0.39 20.21
N GLU A 3 -17.83 0.58 20.58
CA GLU A 3 -18.18 1.69 19.69
C GLU A 3 -17.12 2.80 19.62
N ALA A 4 -16.32 2.98 20.68
CA ALA A 4 -15.36 4.08 20.77
C ALA A 4 -14.19 3.91 19.79
N TRP A 5 -13.63 2.70 19.70
CA TRP A 5 -12.52 2.42 18.77
C TRP A 5 -12.99 2.38 17.32
N VAL A 6 -14.19 1.87 17.04
CA VAL A 6 -14.80 1.93 15.70
C VAL A 6 -15.04 3.38 15.27
N SER A 7 -15.54 4.22 16.18
CA SER A 7 -15.72 5.65 15.95
C SER A 7 -14.38 6.35 15.64
N ALA A 8 -13.33 6.05 16.40
CA ALA A 8 -11.99 6.57 16.15
C ALA A 8 -11.43 6.12 14.79
N LEU A 9 -11.57 4.85 14.42
CA LEU A 9 -11.19 4.35 13.09
C LEU A 9 -11.94 5.08 11.99
N ARG A 10 -13.25 5.34 12.16
CA ARG A 10 -14.08 6.08 11.19
C ARG A 10 -13.67 7.54 11.04
N LYS A 11 -13.32 8.21 12.14
CA LYS A 11 -12.92 9.62 12.16
C LYS A 11 -11.52 9.82 11.58
N TYR A 12 -10.59 8.93 11.89
CA TYR A 12 -9.17 9.08 11.56
C TYR A 12 -8.69 8.10 10.48
N ARG A 13 -9.58 7.68 9.57
CA ARG A 13 -9.28 6.66 8.53
C ARG A 13 -7.98 6.93 7.78
N PHE A 14 -7.78 8.16 7.30
CA PHE A 14 -6.56 8.53 6.58
C PHE A 14 -5.29 8.39 7.42
N LEU A 15 -5.35 8.70 8.71
CA LEU A 15 -4.20 8.55 9.60
C LEU A 15 -3.84 7.07 9.79
N TRP A 16 -4.85 6.21 9.97
CA TRP A 16 -4.63 4.76 10.06
C TRP A 16 -4.08 4.17 8.76
N MET A 17 -4.56 4.65 7.61
CA MET A 17 -4.06 4.25 6.30
C MET A 17 -2.62 4.71 6.09
N LEU A 18 -2.29 5.95 6.47
CA LEU A 18 -0.94 6.50 6.41
C LEU A 18 0.02 5.70 7.29
N ALA A 19 -0.33 5.48 8.56
CA ALA A 19 0.50 4.75 9.51
C ALA A 19 0.74 3.31 9.03
N SER A 20 -0.30 2.63 8.56
CA SER A 20 -0.22 1.28 8.02
C SER A 20 0.66 1.21 6.77
N ALA A 21 0.45 2.12 5.81
CA ALA A 21 1.23 2.18 4.57
C ALA A 21 2.71 2.50 4.82
N ALA A 22 2.98 3.52 5.63
CA ALA A 22 4.34 3.95 5.94
C ALA A 22 5.10 2.86 6.71
N LEU A 23 4.46 2.23 7.71
CA LEU A 23 5.08 1.13 8.45
C LEU A 23 5.36 -0.07 7.56
N THR A 24 4.41 -0.46 6.69
CA THR A 24 4.61 -1.56 5.73
C THR A 24 5.78 -1.24 4.78
N GLY A 25 5.83 -0.02 4.23
CA GLY A 25 6.94 0.42 3.37
C GLY A 25 8.28 0.43 4.10
N LEU A 26 8.30 0.85 5.37
CA LEU A 26 9.50 0.81 6.21
C LEU A 26 9.98 -0.63 6.45
N CYS A 27 9.09 -1.59 6.69
CA CYS A 27 9.47 -2.99 6.88
C CYS A 27 10.12 -3.57 5.62
N VAL A 28 9.64 -3.16 4.45
CA VAL A 28 10.20 -3.57 3.16
C VAL A 28 11.56 -2.92 2.88
N VAL A 29 11.72 -1.64 3.21
CA VAL A 29 12.99 -0.91 3.04
C VAL A 29 14.04 -1.28 4.09
N LEU A 30 13.61 -1.62 5.30
CA LEU A 30 14.45 -2.01 6.43
C LEU A 30 14.10 -3.45 6.84
N PRO A 31 14.67 -4.47 6.18
CA PRO A 31 14.37 -5.87 6.48
C PRO A 31 14.58 -6.26 7.95
N MET A 32 15.42 -5.54 8.70
CA MET A 32 15.61 -5.70 10.15
C MET A 32 14.33 -5.42 10.98
N CYS A 33 13.33 -4.77 10.40
CA CYS A 33 12.02 -4.52 11.00
C CYS A 33 10.93 -5.41 10.38
N GLY A 34 11.28 -6.34 9.49
CA GLY A 34 10.36 -7.21 8.74
C GLY A 34 9.34 -7.95 9.60
N PHE A 35 9.65 -8.30 10.84
CA PHE A 35 8.68 -8.90 11.75
C PHE A 35 7.44 -8.01 12.00
N LEU A 36 7.58 -6.68 11.95
CA LEU A 36 6.45 -5.76 12.11
C LEU A 36 5.48 -5.78 10.92
N GLU A 37 5.91 -6.30 9.76
CA GLU A 37 5.09 -6.42 8.55
C GLU A 37 3.85 -7.31 8.77
N TRP A 38 3.96 -8.30 9.65
CA TRP A 38 2.86 -9.19 10.04
C TRP A 38 1.66 -8.45 10.63
N ILE A 39 1.88 -7.28 11.21
CA ILE A 39 0.83 -6.45 11.81
C ILE A 39 0.64 -5.10 11.11
N SER A 40 1.56 -4.71 10.22
CA SER A 40 1.57 -3.36 9.64
C SER A 40 0.36 -3.07 8.75
N LEU A 41 -0.19 -4.09 8.09
CA LEU A 41 -1.37 -3.98 7.23
C LEU A 41 -2.72 -4.04 8.00
N VAL A 42 -2.70 -4.46 9.26
CA VAL A 42 -3.93 -4.65 10.06
C VAL A 42 -4.77 -3.38 10.15
N PRO A 43 -4.22 -2.18 10.42
CA PRO A 43 -5.04 -0.97 10.50
C PRO A 43 -5.73 -0.63 9.18
N ALA A 44 -5.06 -0.77 8.04
CA ALA A 44 -5.66 -0.55 6.73
C ALA A 44 -6.76 -1.57 6.43
N ALA A 45 -6.54 -2.85 6.77
CA ALA A 45 -7.56 -3.88 6.63
C ALA A 45 -8.81 -3.56 7.48
N LEU A 46 -8.64 -3.15 8.74
CA LEU A 46 -9.76 -2.77 9.61
C LEU A 46 -10.57 -1.60 9.06
N VAL A 47 -9.88 -0.56 8.54
CA VAL A 47 -10.54 0.56 7.86
C VAL A 47 -11.36 0.06 6.66
N LEU A 48 -10.79 -0.85 5.87
CA LEU A 48 -11.43 -1.43 4.70
C LEU A 48 -12.69 -2.23 5.08
N PHE A 49 -12.62 -3.07 6.11
CA PHE A 49 -13.77 -3.84 6.63
C PHE A 49 -14.91 -2.92 7.07
N ILE A 50 -14.61 -1.94 7.92
CA ILE A 50 -15.62 -0.99 8.45
C ILE A 50 -16.28 -0.21 7.30
N MET A 51 -15.52 0.18 6.28
CA MET A 51 -16.06 0.85 5.11
C MET A 51 -16.88 -0.09 4.21
N ALA A 52 -16.47 -1.35 4.10
CA ALA A 52 -17.15 -2.35 3.28
C ALA A 52 -18.53 -2.70 3.85
N GLU A 53 -18.67 -2.77 5.18
CA GLU A 53 -19.94 -2.95 5.89
C GLU A 53 -20.93 -1.80 5.64
N ASP A 54 -20.43 -0.57 5.58
CA ASP A 54 -21.23 0.62 5.31
C ASP A 54 -21.61 0.73 3.83
N ARG A 55 -22.80 0.26 3.49
CA ARG A 55 -23.33 0.24 2.12
C ARG A 55 -23.56 1.64 1.53
N SER A 56 -23.58 2.70 2.34
CA SER A 56 -23.67 4.08 1.84
C SER A 56 -22.36 4.55 1.18
N VAL A 57 -21.23 3.93 1.50
CA VAL A 57 -19.92 4.28 0.95
C VAL A 57 -19.84 3.79 -0.51
N ARG A 58 -19.69 4.72 -1.46
CA ARG A 58 -19.56 4.41 -2.89
C ARG A 58 -18.26 3.66 -3.19
N LEU A 59 -18.31 2.67 -4.10
CA LEU A 59 -17.13 1.85 -4.49
C LEU A 59 -15.93 2.70 -4.95
N ARG A 60 -16.17 3.78 -5.71
CA ARG A 60 -15.10 4.70 -6.16
C ARG A 60 -14.29 5.32 -5.02
N ARG A 61 -14.84 5.40 -3.79
CA ARG A 61 -14.07 5.90 -2.64
C ARG A 61 -12.95 4.94 -2.27
N PHE A 62 -13.15 3.64 -2.40
CA PHE A 62 -12.12 2.64 -2.09
C PHE A 62 -10.90 2.78 -2.99
N TYR A 63 -11.09 3.12 -4.27
CA TYR A 63 -9.98 3.49 -5.15
C TYR A 63 -9.19 4.67 -4.57
N GLY A 64 -9.85 5.74 -4.12
CA GLY A 64 -9.16 6.89 -3.52
C GLY A 64 -8.40 6.55 -2.23
N TYR A 65 -8.95 5.68 -1.38
CA TYR A 65 -8.26 5.19 -0.19
C TYR A 65 -7.08 4.27 -0.54
N GLY A 66 -7.24 3.40 -1.54
CA GLY A 66 -6.16 2.56 -2.06
C GLY A 66 -5.04 3.40 -2.67
N PHE A 67 -5.38 4.39 -3.48
CA PHE A 67 -4.40 5.33 -4.05
C PHE A 67 -3.62 6.03 -2.94
N PHE A 68 -4.31 6.56 -1.92
CA PHE A 68 -3.64 7.20 -0.78
C PHE A 68 -2.69 6.24 -0.05
N PHE A 69 -3.15 5.03 0.26
CA PHE A 69 -2.33 4.00 0.91
C PHE A 69 -1.10 3.67 0.09
N PHE A 70 -1.27 3.31 -1.19
CA PHE A 70 -0.14 2.94 -2.03
C PHE A 70 0.78 4.11 -2.32
N MET A 71 0.27 5.35 -2.37
CA MET A 71 1.12 6.54 -2.48
C MET A 71 2.04 6.65 -1.26
N CYS A 72 1.51 6.55 -0.05
CA CYS A 72 2.31 6.57 1.17
C CYS A 72 3.33 5.41 1.22
N TYR A 73 2.90 4.22 0.82
CA TYR A 73 3.75 3.03 0.75
C TYR A 73 4.90 3.21 -0.25
N TYR A 74 4.60 3.64 -1.48
CA TYR A 74 5.61 3.77 -2.53
C TYR A 74 6.52 4.98 -2.35
N VAL A 75 6.06 6.07 -1.75
CA VAL A 75 6.93 7.19 -1.38
C VAL A 75 8.03 6.72 -0.43
N VAL A 76 7.71 5.86 0.54
CA VAL A 76 8.73 5.25 1.42
C VAL A 76 9.63 4.29 0.63
N ASN A 77 9.06 3.39 -0.17
CA ASN A 77 9.85 2.41 -0.94
C ASN A 77 10.80 3.05 -1.96
N TYR A 78 10.39 4.14 -2.59
CA TYR A 78 11.14 4.87 -3.61
C TYR A 78 11.99 6.02 -3.04
N HIS A 79 12.18 6.10 -1.71
CA HIS A 79 13.02 7.12 -1.08
C HIS A 79 14.46 7.15 -1.66
N TRP A 80 14.95 6.03 -2.20
CA TRP A 80 16.29 5.90 -2.77
C TRP A 80 16.54 6.84 -3.97
N PHE A 81 15.49 7.35 -4.64
CA PHE A 81 15.65 8.41 -5.64
C PHE A 81 16.36 9.65 -5.07
N LEU A 82 16.22 9.94 -3.78
CA LEU A 82 16.91 11.04 -3.13
C LEU A 82 18.44 10.89 -3.19
N ALA A 83 18.95 9.66 -3.18
CA ALA A 83 20.38 9.37 -3.32
C ALA A 83 20.91 9.66 -4.74
N MET A 84 20.03 9.82 -5.73
CA MET A 84 20.42 10.18 -7.09
C MET A 84 20.70 11.68 -7.23
N TYR A 85 20.24 12.53 -6.30
CA TYR A 85 20.62 13.94 -6.29
C TYR A 85 22.13 14.07 -6.01
N PRO A 86 22.88 14.91 -6.76
CA PRO A 86 22.44 15.93 -7.72
C PRO A 86 22.52 15.51 -9.20
N LEU A 87 22.54 14.22 -9.53
CA LEU A 87 22.71 13.73 -10.91
C LEU A 87 23.96 14.29 -11.59
N ALA A 88 25.10 14.31 -10.88
CA ALA A 88 26.34 14.94 -11.33
C ALA A 88 26.82 14.44 -12.72
N PHE A 89 26.46 13.21 -13.09
CA PHE A 89 26.79 12.60 -14.37
C PHE A 89 26.08 13.25 -15.58
N LEU A 90 25.03 14.04 -15.38
CA LEU A 90 24.28 14.71 -16.45
C LEU A 90 24.79 16.13 -16.78
N ASN A 91 25.72 16.68 -15.98
CA ASN A 91 26.21 18.06 -16.13
C ASN A 91 25.09 19.12 -16.24
N ILE A 92 24.06 19.00 -15.41
CA ILE A 92 22.90 19.89 -15.35
C ILE A 92 22.90 20.77 -14.10
N SER A 93 22.05 21.79 -14.06
CA SER A 93 21.88 22.64 -12.88
C SER A 93 21.28 21.86 -11.70
N LYS A 94 21.66 22.26 -10.46
CA LYS A 94 21.12 21.65 -9.23
C LYS A 94 19.60 21.73 -9.12
N GLY A 95 19.00 22.82 -9.60
CA GLY A 95 17.55 23.00 -9.60
C GLY A 95 16.84 22.02 -10.54
N LEU A 96 17.37 21.85 -11.76
CA LEU A 96 16.84 20.87 -12.71
C LEU A 96 17.02 19.44 -12.18
N ALA A 97 18.18 19.12 -11.59
CA ALA A 97 18.40 17.82 -10.98
C ALA A 97 17.42 17.52 -9.83
N ALA A 98 17.19 18.49 -8.94
CA ALA A 98 16.20 18.35 -7.86
C ALA A 98 14.79 18.12 -8.42
N GLY A 99 14.41 18.85 -9.47
CA GLY A 99 13.13 18.68 -10.15
C GLY A 99 12.97 17.27 -10.76
N ILE A 100 14.00 16.76 -11.44
CA ILE A 100 14.00 15.40 -12.00
C ILE A 100 13.86 14.36 -10.90
N VAL A 101 14.68 14.46 -9.83
CA VAL A 101 14.64 13.52 -8.71
C VAL A 101 13.26 13.51 -8.03
N ALA A 102 12.68 14.69 -7.75
CA ALA A 102 11.36 14.79 -7.15
C ALA A 102 10.26 14.25 -8.06
N PHE A 103 10.32 14.55 -9.36
CA PHE A 103 9.36 14.04 -10.35
C PHE A 103 9.45 12.52 -10.49
N SER A 104 10.66 11.95 -10.54
CA SER A 104 10.83 10.50 -10.59
C SER A 104 10.35 9.83 -9.30
N TRP A 105 10.71 10.37 -8.13
CA TRP A 105 10.29 9.82 -6.85
C TRP A 105 8.76 9.83 -6.67
N LEU A 106 8.14 10.99 -6.81
CA LEU A 106 6.70 11.16 -6.59
C LEU A 106 5.87 10.63 -7.77
N GLY A 107 6.36 10.81 -9.00
CA GLY A 107 5.68 10.36 -10.22
C GLY A 107 5.62 8.84 -10.30
N LEU A 108 6.73 8.13 -10.04
CA LEU A 108 6.74 6.67 -10.04
C LEU A 108 5.89 6.12 -8.87
N SER A 109 5.91 6.78 -7.71
CA SER A 109 5.02 6.46 -6.59
C SER A 109 3.54 6.59 -6.97
N ALA A 110 3.16 7.68 -7.63
CA ALA A 110 1.79 7.92 -8.08
C ALA A 110 1.36 6.95 -9.18
N LEU A 111 2.27 6.59 -10.09
CA LEU A 111 2.02 5.59 -11.13
C LEU A 111 1.71 4.22 -10.51
N GLN A 112 2.58 3.75 -9.61
CA GLN A 112 2.35 2.49 -8.88
C GLN A 112 1.10 2.55 -8.00
N ALA A 113 0.84 3.69 -7.34
CA ALA A 113 -0.37 3.87 -6.54
C ALA A 113 -1.66 3.84 -7.37
N SER A 114 -1.62 4.28 -8.63
CA SER A 114 -2.76 4.20 -9.54
C SER A 114 -3.13 2.75 -9.86
N GLY A 115 -2.14 1.89 -10.10
CA GLY A 115 -2.34 0.44 -10.23
C GLY A 115 -2.79 -0.22 -8.93
N GLY A 116 -2.08 0.08 -7.83
CA GLY A 116 -2.38 -0.47 -6.50
C GLY A 116 -3.76 -0.08 -5.97
N ALA A 117 -4.28 1.09 -6.34
CA ALA A 117 -5.61 1.54 -5.92
C ALA A 117 -6.74 0.54 -6.29
N PHE A 118 -6.56 -0.24 -7.36
CA PHE A 118 -7.50 -1.29 -7.74
C PHE A 118 -7.56 -2.44 -6.72
N VAL A 119 -6.51 -2.71 -5.95
CA VAL A 119 -6.52 -3.70 -4.85
C VAL A 119 -7.65 -3.38 -3.87
N PHE A 120 -7.75 -2.12 -3.44
CA PHE A 120 -8.78 -1.68 -2.49
C PHE A 120 -10.17 -1.71 -3.10
N LEU A 121 -10.30 -1.35 -4.39
CA LEU A 121 -11.57 -1.41 -5.10
C LEU A 121 -12.07 -2.85 -5.24
N VAL A 122 -11.22 -3.78 -5.71
CA VAL A 122 -11.57 -5.20 -5.87
C VAL A 122 -11.83 -5.83 -4.51
N ALA A 123 -11.00 -5.54 -3.51
CA ALA A 123 -11.23 -5.99 -2.15
C ALA A 123 -12.58 -5.53 -1.61
N ALA A 124 -12.97 -4.27 -1.83
CA ALA A 124 -14.28 -3.78 -1.44
C ALA A 124 -15.43 -4.55 -2.12
N ILE A 125 -15.30 -4.88 -3.41
CA ILE A 125 -16.29 -5.69 -4.14
C ILE A 125 -16.40 -7.09 -3.51
N CYS A 126 -15.26 -7.75 -3.26
CA CYS A 126 -15.19 -9.07 -2.65
C CYS A 126 -15.77 -9.08 -1.22
N LEU A 127 -15.36 -8.13 -0.37
CA LEU A 127 -15.85 -7.99 1.01
C LEU A 127 -17.35 -7.69 1.07
N ARG A 128 -17.88 -7.00 0.06
CA ARG A 128 -19.31 -6.68 -0.05
C ARG A 128 -20.15 -7.80 -0.63
N SER A 129 -19.54 -8.83 -1.20
CA SER A 129 -20.24 -9.94 -1.85
C SER A 129 -21.09 -10.74 -0.84
N ARG A 130 -22.15 -11.40 -1.34
CA ARG A 130 -23.00 -12.26 -0.50
C ARG A 130 -22.21 -13.41 0.13
N THR A 131 -21.21 -13.92 -0.59
CA THR A 131 -20.37 -15.03 -0.14
C THR A 131 -19.57 -14.64 1.10
N THR A 132 -18.85 -13.53 1.05
CA THR A 132 -18.02 -13.07 2.18
C THR A 132 -18.87 -12.62 3.37
N VAL A 133 -20.06 -12.08 3.13
CA VAL A 133 -21.01 -11.76 4.21
C VAL A 133 -21.50 -13.03 4.93
N LYS A 134 -21.75 -14.11 4.20
CA LYS A 134 -22.14 -15.41 4.78
C LYS A 134 -20.97 -16.17 5.42
N MET A 135 -19.76 -15.97 4.90
CA MET A 135 -18.55 -16.65 5.31
C MET A 135 -17.43 -15.64 5.57
N PRO A 136 -17.48 -14.89 6.68
CA PRO A 136 -16.53 -13.81 6.96
C PRO A 136 -15.09 -14.29 7.09
N LEU A 137 -14.88 -15.55 7.47
CA LEU A 137 -13.55 -16.17 7.53
C LEU A 137 -12.86 -16.31 6.16
N LEU A 138 -13.59 -16.18 5.04
CA LEU A 138 -12.98 -16.14 3.70
C LEU A 138 -12.27 -14.82 3.41
N ALA A 139 -12.63 -13.74 4.11
CA ALA A 139 -12.10 -12.41 3.84
C ALA A 139 -10.55 -12.34 3.87
N PRO A 140 -9.84 -12.83 4.91
CA PRO A 140 -8.37 -12.79 4.91
C PRO A 140 -7.76 -13.50 3.70
N PHE A 141 -8.25 -14.69 3.34
CA PHE A 141 -7.75 -15.44 2.18
C PHE A 141 -7.97 -14.69 0.86
N LEU A 142 -9.14 -14.04 0.71
CA LEU A 142 -9.43 -13.22 -0.46
C LEU A 142 -8.52 -11.99 -0.53
N LEU A 143 -8.28 -11.30 0.59
CA LEU A 143 -7.37 -10.16 0.63
C LEU A 143 -5.94 -10.57 0.26
N CYS A 144 -5.44 -11.69 0.79
CA CYS A 144 -4.14 -12.25 0.43
C CYS A 144 -4.06 -12.60 -1.06
N ALA A 145 -5.10 -13.23 -1.62
CA ALA A 145 -5.14 -13.58 -3.04
C ALA A 145 -5.14 -12.33 -3.94
N ILE A 146 -5.91 -11.30 -3.60
CA ILE A 146 -5.94 -10.03 -4.34
C ILE A 146 -4.57 -9.35 -4.30
N TRP A 147 -3.92 -9.31 -3.13
CA TRP A 147 -2.59 -8.72 -3.00
C TRP A 147 -1.54 -9.48 -3.83
N THR A 148 -1.54 -10.81 -3.73
CA THR A 148 -0.63 -11.67 -4.49
C THR A 148 -0.82 -11.50 -5.99
N PHE A 149 -2.08 -11.43 -6.44
CA PHE A 149 -2.40 -11.17 -7.84
C PHE A 149 -1.91 -9.79 -8.28
N PHE A 150 -2.07 -8.77 -7.45
CA PHE A 150 -1.53 -7.43 -7.72
C PHE A 150 0.00 -7.46 -7.89
N GLU A 151 0.73 -8.05 -6.95
CA GLU A 151 2.20 -8.16 -7.07
C GLU A 151 2.62 -8.95 -8.32
N TRP A 152 1.86 -9.97 -8.72
CA TRP A 152 2.06 -10.67 -9.98
C TRP A 152 1.80 -9.77 -11.19
N THR A 153 0.74 -8.97 -11.20
CA THR A 153 0.50 -8.04 -12.33
C THR A 153 1.62 -7.01 -12.49
N GLN A 154 2.33 -6.67 -11.41
CA GLN A 154 3.53 -5.82 -11.47
C GLN A 154 4.73 -6.50 -12.14
N THR A 155 4.63 -7.76 -12.57
CA THR A 155 5.65 -8.41 -13.42
C THR A 155 5.29 -8.36 -14.90
N LEU A 156 4.13 -7.84 -15.27
CA LEU A 156 3.60 -7.91 -16.63
C LEU A 156 3.62 -6.53 -17.30
N GLY A 157 4.30 -6.45 -18.45
CA GLY A 157 4.28 -5.29 -19.34
C GLY A 157 4.95 -4.02 -18.80
N TRP A 158 4.54 -2.86 -19.32
CA TRP A 158 5.09 -1.54 -19.01
C TRP A 158 4.55 -0.94 -17.70
N VAL A 159 3.58 -1.62 -17.08
CA VAL A 159 2.88 -1.18 -15.85
C VAL A 159 3.65 -1.62 -14.59
N GLY A 160 4.56 -2.58 -14.72
CA GLY A 160 5.17 -3.27 -13.59
C GLY A 160 6.64 -2.96 -13.41
N VAL A 161 6.97 -2.06 -12.48
CA VAL A 161 8.26 -2.12 -11.79
C VAL A 161 7.99 -3.02 -10.59
N PRO A 162 8.40 -4.32 -10.59
CA PRO A 162 8.10 -5.27 -9.52
C PRO A 162 8.93 -4.96 -8.27
N TRP A 163 8.75 -3.77 -7.71
CA TRP A 163 9.52 -3.20 -6.62
C TRP A 163 8.63 -3.00 -5.40
N GLY A 164 9.23 -3.16 -4.21
CA GLY A 164 8.50 -3.08 -2.96
C GLY A 164 7.49 -4.22 -2.82
N ARG A 165 7.92 -5.47 -3.02
CA ARG A 165 7.10 -6.64 -2.69
C ARG A 165 7.19 -6.93 -1.20
N LEU A 166 6.09 -7.41 -0.61
CA LEU A 166 6.05 -7.71 0.83
C LEU A 166 7.11 -8.75 1.22
N SER A 167 7.39 -9.73 0.36
CA SER A 167 8.41 -10.75 0.64
C SER A 167 9.81 -10.20 0.89
N LEU A 168 10.13 -8.99 0.40
CA LEU A 168 11.42 -8.35 0.65
C LEU A 168 11.63 -8.01 2.14
N GLY A 169 10.56 -7.64 2.85
CA GLY A 169 10.63 -7.35 4.29
C GLY A 169 11.04 -8.56 5.11
N GLN A 170 10.78 -9.78 4.62
CA GLN A 170 11.10 -11.03 5.32
C GLN A 170 12.53 -11.55 5.03
N THR A 171 13.30 -10.90 4.15
CA THR A 171 14.61 -11.42 3.70
C THR A 171 15.63 -11.59 4.83
N ALA A 172 15.60 -10.75 5.86
CA ALA A 172 16.46 -10.87 7.03
C ALA A 172 16.04 -12.00 8.01
N TYR A 173 14.83 -12.54 7.85
CA TYR A 173 14.26 -13.56 8.72
C TYR A 173 14.10 -14.92 8.04
N LEU A 174 14.57 -15.08 6.80
CA LEU A 174 14.55 -16.37 6.08
C LEU A 174 15.07 -17.57 6.88
N PRO A 175 16.10 -17.45 7.77
CA PRO A 175 16.52 -18.59 8.60
C PRO A 175 15.52 -19.03 9.68
N VAL A 176 14.47 -18.24 9.92
CA VAL A 176 13.49 -18.41 11.00
C VAL A 176 12.10 -18.78 10.44
N VAL A 177 11.88 -18.67 9.13
CA VAL A 177 10.59 -18.92 8.44
C VAL A 177 10.67 -20.18 7.59
#